data_AF-A0A946GGP2-F1
#
_entry.id   AF-A0A946GGP2-F1
#
_cell.length_a   1.000
_cell.length_b   1.000
_cell.length_c   1.000
_cell.angle_alpha   90.00
_cell.angle_beta   90.00
_cell.angle_gamma   90.00
#
_symmetry.space_group_name_H-M   'P 1'
#
loop_
_entity.id
_entity.type
_entity.pdbx_description
1 polymer ?
#
loop_
_entity_poly.entity_id
_entity_poly.type
_entity_poly.pdbx_seq_one_letter_code
_entity_poly.pdbx_strand_id
1 'polypeptide(L)'
;MKPGLAVSWRTIDDKTWEFKLRENVKFQDGTPLTADDVVFTFERALAMKGTSPVGRYVRNKTIAKVDDHTVHVSTKTPYPLVPAELATVPIISRKHGAGATTEDYNSG
;
A
#
# COMPACT_ATOMS: atom_id res chain seq x y z
N MET A 1 10.73 15.32 -3.41
CA MET A 1 9.69 14.29 -3.53
C MET A 1 8.33 14.99 -3.44
N LYS A 2 7.47 14.85 -4.46
CA LYS A 2 6.10 15.42 -4.44
C LYS A 2 5.23 14.54 -3.52
N PRO A 3 4.33 15.10 -2.70
CA PRO A 3 3.53 14.29 -1.77
C PRO A 3 2.63 13.35 -2.57
N GLY A 4 2.85 12.05 -2.38
CA GLY A 4 2.02 10.98 -2.92
C GLY A 4 0.69 10.87 -2.17
N LEU A 5 0.17 9.66 -2.07
CA LEU A 5 -1.13 9.36 -1.45
C LEU A 5 -1.11 9.46 0.09
N ALA A 6 0.07 9.42 0.71
CA ALA A 6 0.26 9.64 2.15
C ALA A 6 0.64 11.10 2.44
N VAL A 7 0.03 11.68 3.47
CA VAL A 7 0.32 13.05 3.95
C VAL A 7 1.47 13.10 4.94
N SER A 8 1.67 12.02 5.71
CA SER A 8 2.75 11.92 6.69
C SER A 8 3.01 10.48 7.08
N TRP A 9 4.21 10.21 7.57
CA TRP A 9 4.56 8.94 8.20
C TRP A 9 5.51 9.13 9.37
N ARG A 10 5.45 8.24 10.35
CA ARG A 10 6.33 8.23 11.53
C ARG A 10 6.56 6.80 12.02
N THR A 11 7.66 6.57 12.72
CA THR A 11 7.82 5.37 13.52
C THR A 11 6.99 5.51 14.80
N ILE A 12 6.23 4.48 15.16
CA ILE A 12 5.52 4.41 16.45
C ILE A 12 6.22 3.46 17.43
N ASP A 13 7.08 2.59 16.90
CA ASP A 13 8.05 1.77 17.62
C ASP A 13 9.24 1.46 16.69
N ASP A 14 10.22 0.69 17.15
CA ASP A 14 11.45 0.37 16.40
C ASP A 14 11.21 -0.39 15.09
N LYS A 15 10.04 -0.99 14.92
CA LYS A 15 9.69 -1.92 13.83
C LYS A 15 8.43 -1.52 13.09
N THR A 16 7.66 -0.56 13.58
CA THR A 16 6.36 -0.19 13.03
C THR A 16 6.33 1.27 12.59
N TRP A 17 5.89 1.46 11.36
CA TRP A 17 5.63 2.75 10.74
C TRP A 17 4.14 2.99 10.64
N GLU A 18 3.69 4.15 11.10
CA GLU A 18 2.34 4.66 10.87
C GLU A 18 2.36 5.59 9.65
N PHE A 19 1.45 5.34 8.70
CA PHE A 19 1.22 6.17 7.53
C PHE A 19 -0.18 6.75 7.60
N LYS A 20 -0.28 8.07 7.46
CA LYS A 20 -1.55 8.79 7.30
C LYS A 20 -1.78 9.09 5.83
N LEU A 21 -2.94 8.68 5.33
CA LEU A 21 -3.39 8.86 3.95
C LEU A 21 -4.01 10.25 3.79
N ARG A 22 -3.92 10.79 2.57
CA ARG A 22 -4.59 12.05 2.23
C ARG A 22 -6.10 11.82 2.16
N GLU A 23 -6.83 12.58 2.94
CA GLU A 23 -8.29 12.64 2.85
C GLU A 23 -8.73 13.27 1.53
N ASN A 24 -9.89 12.87 1.03
CA ASN A 24 -10.50 13.36 -0.21
C ASN A 24 -9.76 12.99 -1.52
N VAL A 25 -8.83 12.04 -1.47
CA VAL A 25 -8.33 11.42 -2.71
C VAL A 25 -9.38 10.46 -3.25
N LYS A 26 -9.61 10.51 -4.56
CA LYS A 26 -10.53 9.63 -5.27
C LYS A 26 -9.85 8.97 -6.45
N PHE A 27 -10.26 7.76 -6.76
CA PHE A 27 -9.95 7.12 -8.03
C PHE A 27 -10.72 7.78 -9.18
N GLN A 28 -10.36 7.45 -10.41
CA GLN A 28 -10.98 8.01 -11.62
C GLN A 28 -12.50 7.74 -11.72
N ASP A 29 -12.98 6.67 -11.09
CA ASP A 29 -14.42 6.35 -11.01
C ASP A 29 -15.16 7.13 -9.90
N GLY A 30 -14.47 8.01 -9.18
CA GLY A 30 -15.01 8.81 -8.08
C GLY A 30 -15.03 8.12 -6.72
N THR A 31 -14.60 6.85 -6.61
CA THR A 31 -14.53 6.17 -5.31
C THR A 31 -13.41 6.75 -4.44
N PRO A 32 -13.64 6.92 -3.12
CA PRO A 32 -12.61 7.42 -2.22
C PRO A 32 -11.48 6.39 -2.08
N LEU A 33 -10.25 6.88 -1.99
CA LEU A 33 -9.11 6.08 -1.60
C LEU A 33 -9.07 5.94 -0.08
N THR A 34 -8.96 4.71 0.40
CA THR A 34 -8.96 4.38 1.83
C THR A 34 -7.83 3.42 2.18
N ALA A 35 -7.62 3.19 3.46
CA ALA A 35 -6.71 2.18 3.98
C ALA A 35 -7.01 0.76 3.47
N ASP A 36 -8.28 0.45 3.16
CA ASP A 36 -8.65 -0.85 2.57
C ASP A 36 -8.00 -1.08 1.20
N ASP A 37 -7.88 -0.03 0.38
CA ASP A 37 -7.22 -0.11 -0.92
C ASP A 37 -5.71 -0.38 -0.77
N VAL A 38 -5.10 0.22 0.25
CA VAL A 38 -3.68 0.01 0.56
C VAL A 38 -3.42 -1.42 1.03
N VAL A 39 -4.25 -1.93 1.96
CA VAL A 39 -4.15 -3.32 2.44
C VAL A 39 -4.37 -4.30 1.28
N PHE A 40 -5.41 -4.08 0.47
CA PHE A 40 -5.68 -4.92 -0.70
C PHE A 40 -4.52 -4.93 -1.70
N THR A 41 -3.91 -3.77 -1.96
CA THR A 41 -2.74 -3.64 -2.84
C THR A 41 -1.58 -4.50 -2.32
N PHE A 42 -1.31 -4.46 -1.02
CA PHE A 42 -0.26 -5.25 -0.38
C PHE A 42 -0.51 -6.75 -0.49
N GLU A 43 -1.72 -7.20 -0.15
CA GLU A 43 -2.12 -8.61 -0.23
C GLU A 43 -1.99 -9.14 -1.66
N ARG A 44 -2.45 -8.36 -2.65
CA ARG A 44 -2.30 -8.72 -4.06
C ARG A 44 -0.84 -8.81 -4.48
N ALA A 45 -0.02 -7.83 -4.10
CA ALA A 45 1.42 -7.83 -4.42
C ALA A 45 2.16 -9.05 -3.82
N LEU A 46 1.70 -9.56 -2.68
CA LEU A 46 2.20 -10.81 -2.08
C LEU A 46 1.71 -12.06 -2.83
N ALA A 47 0.48 -12.04 -3.34
CA ALA A 47 -0.13 -13.15 -4.07
C ALA A 47 0.39 -13.30 -5.52
N MET A 48 0.90 -12.21 -6.13
CA MET A 48 1.49 -12.25 -7.46
C MET A 48 2.71 -13.19 -7.51
N LYS A 49 2.62 -14.24 -8.35
CA LYS A 49 3.75 -15.14 -8.61
C LYS A 49 4.72 -14.48 -9.60
N GLY A 50 6.01 -14.45 -9.28
CA GLY A 50 7.07 -13.94 -10.17
C GLY A 50 7.96 -12.86 -9.53
N THR A 51 8.81 -12.24 -10.35
CA THR A 51 9.79 -11.20 -9.95
C THR A 51 9.22 -9.79 -10.02
N SER A 52 7.98 -9.59 -9.56
CA SER A 52 7.41 -8.24 -9.51
C SER A 52 8.23 -7.37 -8.54
N PRO A 53 8.74 -6.19 -8.99
CA PRO A 53 9.42 -5.25 -8.10
C PRO A 53 8.57 -4.87 -6.89
N VAL A 54 7.25 -4.75 -7.08
CA VAL A 54 6.29 -4.42 -6.02
C VAL A 54 6.24 -5.51 -4.95
N GLY A 55 6.20 -6.79 -5.36
CA GLY A 55 6.22 -7.93 -4.45
C GLY A 55 7.47 -7.96 -3.57
N ARG A 56 8.63 -7.58 -4.13
CA ARG A 56 9.89 -7.47 -3.37
C ARG A 56 9.79 -6.45 -2.23
N TYR A 57 9.16 -5.31 -2.46
CA TYR A 57 9.04 -4.25 -1.46
C TYR A 57 8.09 -4.59 -0.32
N VAL A 58 7.06 -5.41 -0.56
CA VAL A 58 6.08 -5.77 0.48
C VAL A 58 6.36 -7.10 1.19
N ARG A 59 7.15 -8.01 0.61
CA ARG A 59 7.32 -9.41 1.09
C ARG A 59 7.77 -9.58 2.54
N ASN A 60 8.54 -8.65 3.09
CA ASN A 60 9.06 -8.73 4.46
C ASN A 60 8.35 -7.77 5.43
N LYS A 61 7.17 -7.30 5.05
CA LYS A 61 6.37 -6.36 5.83
C LYS A 61 4.99 -6.94 6.11
N THR A 62 4.39 -6.53 7.21
CA THR A 62 2.98 -6.75 7.51
C THR A 62 2.29 -5.41 7.48
N ILE A 63 1.10 -5.35 6.86
CA ILE A 63 0.26 -4.15 6.86
C ILE A 63 -1.01 -4.41 7.65
N ALA A 64 -1.43 -3.41 8.43
CA ALA A 64 -2.69 -3.43 9.17
C ALA A 64 -3.41 -2.10 8.99
N LYS A 65 -4.72 -2.17 8.73
CA LYS A 65 -5.60 -1.00 8.80
C LYS A 65 -5.82 -0.63 10.27
N VAL A 66 -5.63 0.64 10.60
CA VAL A 66 -5.98 1.21 11.90
C VAL A 66 -7.34 1.90 11.81
N ASP A 67 -7.50 2.75 10.81
CA ASP A 67 -8.74 3.42 10.43
C ASP A 67 -8.76 3.67 8.92
N ASP A 68 -9.78 4.37 8.40
CA ASP A 68 -9.95 4.59 6.95
C ASP A 68 -8.82 5.38 6.29
N HIS A 69 -8.04 6.14 7.05
CA HIS A 69 -6.94 6.97 6.54
C HIS A 69 -5.62 6.69 7.27
N THR A 70 -5.53 5.61 8.05
CA THR A 70 -4.32 5.25 8.77
C THR A 70 -4.00 3.76 8.59
N VAL A 71 -2.76 3.48 8.19
CA VAL A 71 -2.22 2.13 8.13
C VAL A 71 -0.94 2.02 8.94
N HIS A 72 -0.74 0.87 9.57
CA HIS A 72 0.50 0.49 10.21
C HIS A 72 1.22 -0.53 9.35
N VAL A 73 2.52 -0.32 9.15
CA VAL A 73 3.39 -1.25 8.43
C VAL A 73 4.53 -1.66 9.34
N SER A 74 4.62 -2.95 9.65
CA SER A 74 5.64 -3.50 10.54
C SER A 74 6.61 -4.43 9.83
N THR A 75 7.83 -4.52 10.38
CA THR A 75 8.91 -5.40 9.91
C THR A 75 9.43 -6.30 11.04
N LYS A 76 10.09 -7.41 10.70
CA LYS A 76 10.67 -8.31 11.71
C LYS A 76 11.83 -7.67 12.51
N THR A 77 12.59 -6.82 11.84
CA THR A 77 13.71 -6.04 12.39
C THR A 77 13.53 -4.56 12.06
N PRO A 78 14.17 -3.63 12.79
CA PRO A 78 14.15 -2.22 12.42
C PRO A 78 14.57 -2.02 10.97
N TYR A 79 13.75 -1.30 10.21
CA TYR A 79 13.98 -1.13 8.77
C TYR A 79 13.61 0.30 8.34
N PRO A 80 14.58 1.20 8.18
CA PRO A 80 14.31 2.61 7.90
C PRO A 80 13.88 2.89 6.46
N LEU A 81 14.03 1.91 5.55
CA LEU A 81 13.69 2.07 4.13
C LEU A 81 12.19 1.85 3.84
N VAL A 82 11.36 1.52 4.84
CA VAL A 82 9.92 1.31 4.64
C VAL A 82 9.27 2.47 3.86
N PRO A 83 9.42 3.75 4.25
CA PRO A 83 8.74 4.83 3.54
C PRO A 83 9.18 4.99 2.08
N ALA A 84 10.48 4.81 1.82
CA ALA A 84 11.03 4.95 0.47
C ALA A 84 10.56 3.83 -0.46
N GLU A 85 10.53 2.59 0.04
CA GLU A 85 10.01 1.45 -0.73
C GLU A 85 8.51 1.58 -1.01
N LEU A 86 7.71 1.98 0.00
CA LEU A 86 6.26 2.12 -0.18
C LEU A 86 5.86 3.27 -1.08
N ALA A 87 6.68 4.32 -1.19
CA ALA A 87 6.48 5.39 -2.16
C ALA A 87 6.54 4.89 -3.63
N THR A 88 7.10 3.70 -3.88
CA THR A 88 7.17 3.09 -5.22
C THR A 88 6.03 2.12 -5.51
N VAL A 89 5.19 1.81 -4.52
CA VAL A 89 4.08 0.86 -4.65
C VAL A 89 2.84 1.61 -5.16
N PRO A 90 2.34 1.31 -6.38
CA PRO A 90 1.11 1.91 -6.86
C PRO A 90 -0.09 1.35 -6.09
N ILE A 91 -0.97 2.23 -5.60
CA ILE A 91 -2.19 1.82 -4.90
C ILE A 91 -3.30 1.56 -5.92
N ILE A 92 -3.92 0.39 -5.81
CA ILE A 92 -5.02 -0.03 -6.68
C ILE A 92 -6.34 -0.02 -5.92
N SER A 93 -7.42 0.31 -6.62
CA SER A 93 -8.77 0.29 -6.07
C SER A 93 -9.20 -1.14 -5.75
N ARG A 94 -9.52 -1.42 -4.49
CA ARG A 94 -10.05 -2.71 -4.03
C ARG A 94 -11.34 -3.06 -4.75
N LYS A 95 -12.21 -2.08 -5.00
CA LYS A 95 -13.49 -2.26 -5.67
C LYS A 95 -13.35 -2.92 -7.05
N HIS A 96 -12.38 -2.48 -7.85
CA HIS A 96 -12.14 -3.06 -9.18
C HIS A 96 -11.24 -4.30 -9.11
N GLY A 97 -10.30 -4.33 -8.17
CA GLY A 97 -9.34 -5.43 -8.04
C GLY A 97 -9.89 -6.71 -7.44
N ALA A 98 -10.95 -6.63 -6.62
CA ALA A 98 -11.56 -7.80 -6.00
C ALA A 98 -12.21 -8.76 -7.02
N GLY A 99 -12.51 -8.29 -8.24
CA GLY A 99 -13.05 -9.09 -9.33
C GLY A 99 -12.11 -9.25 -10.53
N ALA A 100 -10.93 -8.61 -10.54
CA ALA A 100 -10.03 -8.56 -11.68
C ALA A 100 -8.82 -9.50 -11.49
N THR A 101 -8.57 -10.32 -12.51
CA THR A 101 -7.45 -11.25 -12.56
C THR A 101 -6.11 -10.51 -12.71
N THR A 102 -4.99 -11.18 -12.49
CA THR A 102 -3.66 -10.56 -12.72
C THR A 102 -3.45 -10.19 -14.18
N GLU A 103 -4.08 -10.88 -15.13
CA GLU A 103 -4.03 -10.58 -16.56
C GLU A 103 -4.75 -9.28 -16.91
N ASP A 104 -5.90 -8.99 -16.30
CA ASP A 104 -6.68 -7.75 -16.55
C ASP A 104 -5.92 -6.45 -16.21
N TYR A 105 -4.85 -6.55 -15.41
CA TYR A 105 -4.00 -5.40 -15.07
C TYR A 105 -2.76 -5.28 -15.96
N ASN A 106 -2.34 -6.37 -16.61
CA ASN A 106 -1.17 -6.40 -17.50
C ASN A 106 -1.52 -6.06 -18.95
N SER A 107 -2.81 -6.10 -19.31
CA SER A 107 -3.35 -5.86 -20.65
C SER A 107 -3.78 -4.41 -20.92
N GLY A 108 -3.33 -3.46 -20.08
CA GLY A 108 -3.59 -2.03 -20.26
C GLY A 108 -3.16 -1.49 -21.61
#